data_AF-A0A2W6CIY0-F1
#
_entry.id   AF-A0A2W6CIY0-F1
#
_cell.length_a   1.000
_cell.length_b   1.000
_cell.length_c   1.000
_cell.angle_alpha   90.00
_cell.angle_beta   90.00
_cell.angle_gamma   90.00
#
_symmetry.space_group_name_H-M   'P 1'
#
loop_
_entity.id
_entity.type
_entity.pdbx_description
1 polymer ?
#
loop_
_entity_poly.entity_id
_entity_poly.type
_entity_poly.pdbx_seq_one_letter_code
_entity_poly.pdbx_strand_id
1 'polypeptide(L)'
;MTNALVSESPVGELEAKELDVPPEPTDLRDEYRRLALESPGVWREVTAQGRWIAECLWPHWGPVLRQASVSRECLAAIASDYHLELWLWLMGERTWAHAASGLAGRVQRRVGTEP
;
A
#
# COMPACT_ATOMS: atom_id res chain seq x y z
N MET A 1 18.40 -44.71 14.57
CA MET A 1 17.84 -43.94 13.44
C MET A 1 17.10 -42.75 14.03
N THR A 2 17.75 -41.60 14.12
CA THR A 2 17.16 -40.36 14.65
C THR A 2 17.29 -39.34 13.55
N ASN A 3 16.21 -39.10 12.81
CA ASN A 3 16.19 -38.04 11.81
C ASN A 3 15.74 -36.76 12.52
N ALA A 4 16.66 -35.80 12.60
CA ALA A 4 16.40 -34.50 13.20
C ALA A 4 15.41 -33.71 12.35
N LEU A 5 14.48 -33.05 13.04
CA LEU A 5 13.50 -32.11 12.50
C LEU A 5 14.22 -31.04 11.68
N VAL A 6 13.86 -30.93 10.41
CA VAL A 6 14.19 -29.78 9.57
C VAL A 6 13.33 -28.63 10.09
N SER A 7 13.96 -27.64 10.70
CA SER A 7 13.33 -26.34 10.96
C SER A 7 13.06 -25.67 9.61
N GLU A 8 11.79 -25.60 9.22
CA GLU A 8 11.36 -24.73 8.13
C GLU A 8 11.47 -23.27 8.62
N SER A 9 12.40 -22.52 8.04
CA SER A 9 12.48 -21.06 8.22
C SER A 9 11.24 -20.38 7.63
N PRO A 10 10.66 -19.35 8.25
CA PRO A 10 9.47 -18.66 7.75
C PRO A 10 9.86 -17.62 6.69
N VAL A 11 10.54 -18.06 5.64
CA VAL A 11 10.86 -17.22 4.48
C VAL A 11 9.81 -17.53 3.43
N GLY A 12 8.63 -16.90 3.50
CA GLY A 12 7.59 -17.11 2.48
C GLY A 12 6.15 -16.73 2.83
N GLU A 13 5.82 -16.32 4.05
CA GLU A 13 4.42 -16.15 4.46
C GLU A 13 3.64 -15.06 3.70
N LEU A 14 4.35 -14.10 3.10
CA LEU A 14 3.74 -13.07 2.25
C LEU A 14 3.67 -13.43 0.76
N GLU A 15 4.44 -14.42 0.31
CA GLU A 15 4.30 -14.91 -1.07
C GLU A 15 2.93 -15.56 -1.28
N ALA A 16 2.33 -16.12 -0.22
CA ALA A 16 1.01 -16.75 -0.25
C ALA A 16 -0.13 -15.84 0.24
N LYS A 17 0.14 -14.78 1.01
CA LYS A 17 -0.90 -13.96 1.64
C LYS A 17 -1.16 -12.69 0.83
N GLU A 18 -2.19 -12.74 0.00
CA GLU A 18 -2.64 -11.59 -0.77
C GLU A 18 -3.11 -10.48 0.17
N LEU A 19 -2.61 -9.25 -0.04
CA LEU A 19 -3.15 -8.10 0.67
C LEU A 19 -4.58 -7.88 0.17
N ASP A 20 -5.53 -7.82 1.09
CA ASP A 20 -6.92 -7.60 0.76
C ASP A 20 -7.14 -6.20 0.15
N VAL A 21 -8.26 -6.05 -0.54
CA VAL A 21 -8.78 -4.73 -0.92
C VAL A 21 -9.62 -4.23 0.25
N PRO A 22 -9.14 -3.27 1.06
CA PRO A 22 -9.93 -2.75 2.16
C PRO A 22 -11.11 -1.92 1.63
N PRO A 23 -12.09 -1.56 2.48
CA PRO A 23 -13.16 -0.63 2.09
C PRO A 23 -12.61 0.68 1.51
N GLU A 24 -13.34 1.27 0.57
CA GLU A 24 -12.93 2.55 -0.01
C GLU A 24 -12.92 3.66 1.07
N PRO A 25 -11.79 4.38 1.25
CA PRO A 25 -11.70 5.47 2.19
C PRO A 25 -12.31 6.74 1.58
N THR A 26 -13.64 6.77 1.48
CA THR A 26 -14.41 7.84 0.82
C THR A 26 -14.20 9.21 1.45
N ASP A 27 -14.12 9.31 2.78
CA ASP A 27 -13.84 10.57 3.47
C ASP A 27 -12.47 11.14 3.08
N LEU A 28 -11.43 10.30 3.09
CA LEU A 28 -10.08 10.67 2.65
C LEU A 28 -10.09 11.10 1.18
N ARG A 29 -10.80 10.35 0.32
CA ARG A 29 -10.91 10.67 -1.10
C ARG A 29 -11.52 12.06 -1.29
N ASP A 30 -12.62 12.34 -0.62
CA ASP A 30 -13.36 13.58 -0.78
C ASP A 30 -12.60 14.79 -0.18
N GLU A 31 -11.88 14.59 0.92
CA GLU A 31 -10.95 15.57 1.50
C GLU A 31 -9.83 15.93 0.51
N TYR A 32 -9.12 14.92 0.00
CA TYR A 32 -7.97 15.16 -0.88
C TYR A 32 -8.38 15.63 -2.28
N ARG A 33 -9.54 15.21 -2.78
CA ARG A 33 -10.14 15.77 -4.01
C ARG A 33 -10.44 17.25 -3.82
N ARG A 34 -11.05 17.64 -2.70
CA ARG A 34 -11.32 19.05 -2.41
C ARG A 34 -10.03 19.86 -2.34
N LEU A 35 -9.02 19.36 -1.62
CA LEU A 35 -7.71 20.01 -1.53
C LEU A 35 -7.06 20.18 -2.91
N ALA A 36 -7.16 19.17 -3.78
CA ALA A 36 -6.64 19.25 -5.15
C ALA A 36 -7.30 20.34 -5.99
N LEU A 37 -8.62 20.53 -5.82
CA LEU A 37 -9.39 21.53 -6.56
C LEU A 37 -9.19 22.95 -6.00
N GLU A 38 -9.14 23.09 -4.68
CA GLU A 38 -9.04 24.39 -4.02
C GLU A 38 -7.60 24.89 -3.91
N SER A 39 -6.62 23.99 -3.79
CA SER A 39 -5.21 24.34 -3.56
C SER A 39 -4.24 23.33 -4.21
N PRO A 40 -4.10 23.34 -5.55
CA PRO A 40 -3.29 22.35 -6.28
C PRO A 40 -1.80 22.30 -5.91
N GLY A 41 -1.25 23.40 -5.38
CA GLY A 41 0.14 23.45 -4.89
C GLY A 41 0.30 22.69 -3.59
N VAL A 42 -0.57 22.99 -2.61
CA VAL A 42 -0.61 22.31 -1.31
C VAL A 42 -0.89 20.83 -1.49
N TRP A 43 -1.84 20.48 -2.36
CA TRP A 43 -2.12 19.09 -2.70
C TRP A 43 -0.86 18.35 -3.14
N ARG A 44 -0.12 18.89 -4.12
CA ARG A 44 1.12 18.27 -4.61
C ARG A 44 2.13 18.03 -3.51
N GLU A 45 2.33 19.01 -2.63
CA GLU A 45 3.29 18.89 -1.51
C GLU A 45 2.87 17.80 -0.51
N VAL A 46 1.60 17.76 -0.14
CA VAL A 46 1.08 16.81 0.86
C VAL A 46 1.03 15.38 0.31
N THR A 47 0.66 15.20 -0.96
CA THR A 47 0.52 13.85 -1.54
C THR A 47 1.81 13.25 -2.07
N ALA A 48 2.82 14.06 -2.36
CA ALA A 48 4.09 13.60 -2.95
C ALA A 48 4.77 12.49 -2.15
N GLN A 49 4.59 12.46 -0.83
CA GLN A 49 5.26 11.49 0.04
C GLN A 49 4.49 10.17 0.20
N GLY A 50 3.27 10.04 -0.37
CA GLY A 50 2.42 8.86 -0.24
C GLY A 50 1.93 8.55 1.20
N ARG A 51 2.30 9.37 2.19
CA ARG A 51 1.98 9.14 3.61
C ARG A 51 0.49 9.10 3.89
N TRP A 52 -0.26 10.02 3.30
CA TRP A 52 -1.72 10.13 3.45
C TRP A 52 -2.46 8.82 3.20
N ILE A 53 -2.13 8.12 2.12
CA ILE A 53 -2.75 6.84 1.79
C ILE A 53 -2.11 5.68 2.56
N ALA A 54 -0.81 5.73 2.83
CA ALA A 54 -0.13 4.70 3.62
C ALA A 54 -0.67 4.64 5.05
N GLU A 55 -0.94 5.78 5.67
CA GLU A 55 -1.58 5.88 6.99
C GLU A 55 -2.99 5.29 6.98
N CYS A 56 -3.75 5.51 5.90
CA CYS A 56 -5.07 4.92 5.72
C CYS A 56 -5.03 3.40 5.54
N LEU A 57 -4.04 2.87 4.82
CA LEU A 57 -3.94 1.44 4.51
C LEU A 57 -3.25 0.62 5.61
N TRP A 58 -2.41 1.26 6.42
CA TRP A 58 -1.61 0.58 7.45
C TRP A 58 -2.43 -0.21 8.48
N PRO A 59 -3.61 0.23 8.94
CA PRO A 59 -4.45 -0.59 9.82
C PRO A 59 -4.85 -1.93 9.21
N HIS A 60 -5.05 -1.98 7.89
CA HIS A 60 -5.46 -3.19 7.16
C HIS A 60 -4.26 -4.07 6.81
N TRP A 61 -3.24 -3.47 6.20
CA TRP A 61 -2.10 -4.22 5.66
C TRP A 61 -0.95 -4.37 6.65
N GLY A 62 -0.79 -3.44 7.59
CA GLY A 62 0.34 -3.35 8.51
C GLY A 62 0.63 -4.62 9.33
N PRO A 63 -0.36 -5.39 9.82
CA PRO A 63 -0.09 -6.68 10.46
C PRO A 63 0.66 -7.65 9.55
N VAL A 64 0.22 -7.79 8.29
CA VAL A 64 0.85 -8.68 7.31
C VAL A 64 2.20 -8.10 6.86
N LEU A 65 2.26 -6.80 6.56
CA LEU A 65 3.47 -6.12 6.13
C LEU A 65 4.58 -6.13 7.18
N ARG A 66 4.26 -6.06 8.47
CA ARG A 66 5.27 -6.19 9.54
C ARG A 66 5.90 -7.57 9.58
N GLN A 67 5.15 -8.62 9.29
CA GLN A 67 5.70 -9.99 9.18
C GLN A 67 6.68 -10.09 8.00
N ALA A 68 6.52 -9.24 6.98
CA ALA A 68 7.44 -9.07 5.86
C ALA A 68 8.71 -8.26 6.15
N SER A 69 8.83 -7.64 7.32
CA SER A 69 9.75 -6.52 7.54
C SER A 69 9.49 -5.28 6.65
N VAL A 70 8.28 -5.11 6.11
CA VAL A 70 7.88 -3.88 5.42
C VAL A 70 7.37 -2.88 6.45
N SER A 71 8.02 -1.71 6.50
CA SER A 71 7.58 -0.58 7.34
C SER A 71 6.49 0.24 6.67
N ARG A 72 5.81 1.07 7.47
CA ARG A 72 4.83 2.03 6.94
C ARG A 72 5.47 3.06 6.02
N GLU A 73 6.71 3.43 6.31
CA GLU A 73 7.51 4.35 5.50
C GLU A 73 7.85 3.73 4.14
N CYS A 74 8.12 2.42 4.09
CA CYS A 74 8.28 1.68 2.84
C CYS A 74 6.96 1.68 2.04
N LEU A 75 5.82 1.42 2.68
CA LEU A 75 4.51 1.53 2.04
C LEU A 75 4.25 2.94 1.48
N ALA A 76 4.61 3.99 2.21
CA ALA A 76 4.48 5.38 1.76
C ALA A 76 5.36 5.67 0.54
N ALA A 77 6.59 5.17 0.50
CA ALA A 77 7.47 5.30 -0.66
C ALA A 77 6.89 4.60 -1.90
N ILE A 78 6.37 3.38 -1.74
CA ILE A 78 5.71 2.65 -2.84
C ILE A 78 4.45 3.40 -3.31
N ALA A 79 3.67 3.97 -2.39
CA ALA A 79 2.50 4.77 -2.72
C ALA A 79 2.85 6.08 -3.45
N SER A 80 3.96 6.72 -3.08
CA SER A 80 4.52 7.89 -3.77
C SER A 80 4.83 7.56 -5.24
N ASP A 81 5.49 6.43 -5.49
CA ASP A 81 5.79 5.98 -6.87
C ASP A 81 4.52 5.57 -7.65
N TYR A 82 3.42 5.33 -6.94
CA TYR A 82 2.10 5.00 -7.50
C TYR A 82 1.13 6.19 -7.58
N HIS A 83 1.64 7.43 -7.41
CA HIS A 83 0.82 8.64 -7.27
C HIS A 83 -0.18 8.86 -8.40
N LEU A 84 0.17 8.56 -9.66
CA LEU A 84 -0.73 8.80 -10.80
C LEU A 84 -2.02 7.97 -10.69
N GLU A 85 -1.90 6.75 -10.20
CA GLU A 85 -3.03 5.83 -10.13
C GLU A 85 -3.93 6.15 -8.93
N LEU A 86 -3.32 6.63 -7.85
CA LEU A 86 -4.02 7.24 -6.72
C LEU A 86 -4.73 8.54 -7.14
N TRP A 87 -4.12 9.33 -8.02
CA TRP A 87 -4.73 10.52 -8.60
C TRP A 87 -5.96 10.18 -9.45
N LEU A 88 -5.87 9.17 -10.31
CA LEU A 88 -7.04 8.74 -11.10
C LEU A 88 -8.19 8.26 -10.20
N TRP A 89 -7.89 7.56 -9.11
CA TRP A 89 -8.91 7.18 -8.14
C TRP A 89 -9.51 8.40 -7.44
N LEU A 90 -8.66 9.32 -6.96
CA LEU A 90 -9.10 10.58 -6.36
C LEU A 90 -10.01 11.36 -7.32
N MET A 91 -9.77 11.34 -8.62
CA MET A 91 -10.59 12.07 -9.60
C MET A 91 -11.80 11.29 -10.12
N GLY A 92 -11.96 10.02 -9.73
CA GLY A 92 -13.09 9.17 -10.17
C GLY A 92 -12.89 8.49 -11.52
N GLU A 93 -11.71 8.62 -12.12
CA GLU A 93 -11.30 7.94 -13.36
C GLU A 93 -10.86 6.48 -13.11
N ARG A 94 -10.70 6.10 -11.84
CA ARG A 94 -10.34 4.74 -11.43
C ARG A 94 -11.12 4.31 -10.19
N THR A 95 -11.51 3.04 -10.16
CA THR A 95 -12.15 2.44 -8.98
C THR A 95 -11.14 2.23 -7.86
N TRP A 96 -11.61 2.30 -6.61
CA TRP A 96 -10.78 1.96 -5.46
C TRP A 96 -10.21 0.55 -5.55
N ALA A 97 -11.01 -0.43 -5.96
CA ALA A 97 -10.56 -1.81 -6.11
C ALA A 97 -9.36 -1.94 -7.05
N HIS A 98 -9.39 -1.28 -8.21
CA HIS A 98 -8.25 -1.30 -9.13
C HIS A 98 -7.01 -0.60 -8.56
N ALA A 99 -7.18 0.55 -7.90
CA ALA A 99 -6.06 1.28 -7.30
C ALA A 99 -5.43 0.49 -6.13
N ALA A 100 -6.25 -0.02 -5.20
CA ALA A 100 -5.81 -0.79 -4.04
C ALA A 100 -5.12 -2.10 -4.46
N SER A 101 -5.71 -2.89 -5.37
CA SER A 101 -5.07 -4.10 -5.89
C SER A 101 -3.76 -3.81 -6.63
N GLY A 102 -3.72 -2.73 -7.41
CA GLY A 102 -2.51 -2.31 -8.12
C GLY A 102 -1.37 -1.92 -7.17
N LEU A 103 -1.70 -1.23 -6.08
CA LEU A 103 -0.74 -0.90 -5.02
C LEU A 103 -0.29 -2.15 -4.24
N ALA A 104 -1.24 -3.03 -3.86
CA ALA A 104 -0.96 -4.29 -3.19
C ALA A 104 0.04 -5.15 -3.98
N GLY A 105 -0.17 -5.31 -5.29
CA GLY A 105 0.75 -6.05 -6.16
C GLY A 105 2.16 -5.45 -6.23
N ARG A 106 2.29 -4.12 -6.12
CA ARG A 106 3.62 -3.46 -6.06
C ARG A 106 4.32 -3.75 -4.75
N VAL A 107 3.59 -3.71 -3.64
CA VAL A 107 4.11 -4.07 -2.32
C VAL A 107 4.60 -5.52 -2.32
N GLN A 108 3.80 -6.44 -2.82
CA GLN A 108 4.18 -7.86 -2.93
C GLN A 108 5.43 -8.07 -3.77
N ARG A 109 5.52 -7.46 -4.96
CA ARG A 109 6.73 -7.56 -5.78
C ARG A 109 7.95 -7.04 -5.04
N ARG A 110 7.83 -5.90 -4.35
CA ARG A 110 8.94 -5.30 -3.59
C ARG A 110 9.42 -6.19 -2.44
N VAL A 111 8.53 -6.98 -1.83
CA VAL A 111 8.86 -7.98 -0.80
C VAL A 111 9.51 -9.22 -1.42
N GLY A 112 8.99 -9.72 -2.54
CA GLY A 112 9.52 -10.91 -3.21
C GLY A 112 10.80 -10.69 -4.04
N THR A 113 11.38 -9.47 -4.06
CA THR A 113 12.64 -9.19 -4.78
C THR A 113 13.87 -9.00 -3.88
N GLU A 114 13.76 -9.16 -2.55
CA GLU A 114 14.94 -9.20 -1.68
C GLU A 114 15.28 -10.67 -1.31
N PRO A 115 16.50 -11.16 -1.64
CA PRO A 115 16.96 -12.50 -1.28
C PRO A 115 17.33 -12.64 0.21
#